data_AF-A0A1H1Q3T3-F1
#
_entry.id   AF-A0A1H1Q3T3-F1
#
_cell.length_a   1.000
_cell.length_b   1.000
_cell.length_c   1.000
_cell.angle_alpha   90.00
_cell.angle_beta   90.00
_cell.angle_gamma   90.00
#
_symmetry.space_group_name_H-M   'P 1'
#
loop_
_entity.id
_entity.type
_entity.pdbx_description
1 polymer ?
#
loop_
_entity_poly.entity_id
_entity_poly.type
_entity_poly.pdbx_seq_one_letter_code
_entity_poly.pdbx_strand_id
1 'polypeptide(L)'
;MAAPMAMKYGLITNVMTFGHLTAGSRSNLGDDIQTHAVEHLYAFMGIEPDQVVRLNRYEFQEYDGRHGYILMPMCGYFTLGNAQSPLPLSPYIIPVYFSFGLSSDVDDPADLDHFRRHEPIGTRDERVMQMFRSRGVAAFLSGCLTIAFPRRERAPAKGKVFLVDVPEEVLEHIPRELLDNAEHLTHVYPYERIPSDQQEADRLDALARELCRRYADEGALVVTSRLHCAAPCIAMGVPTVVVAHNISDRFAWLDRYVKIHTRETFGQIDWNPSVPDLEETKRMILGAAAKQVARARERWAPWAEISAFYESREPSHYNHMMTQALEQLIPPGRAPLRFAFWGANTHGVRLSRALAQLRPGSELVAVVDEYLQAERFCAVPVVRSDALERLRREGVYVFISTYAGREYAESHLREAGVEHGCLFHDLLTFHALS
;
A
#
# COMPACT_ATOMS: atom_id res chain seq x y z
N MET A 1 -0.62 11.93 25.05
CA MET A 1 -0.98 11.78 23.63
C MET A 1 -2.47 11.50 23.57
N ALA A 2 -3.23 12.14 22.68
CA ALA A 2 -4.65 11.82 22.50
C ALA A 2 -4.78 10.34 22.10
N ALA A 3 -5.78 9.64 22.62
CA ALA A 3 -6.05 8.25 22.21
C ALA A 3 -6.26 8.24 20.68
N PRO A 4 -5.59 7.33 19.94
CA PRO A 4 -5.80 7.25 18.50
C PRO A 4 -7.28 6.99 18.21
N MET A 5 -7.84 7.72 17.24
CA MET A 5 -9.12 7.31 16.67
C MET A 5 -8.96 5.90 16.09
N ALA A 6 -9.90 5.00 16.38
CA ALA A 6 -9.79 3.60 16.00
C ALA A 6 -9.55 3.40 14.49
N MET A 7 -10.30 4.12 13.65
CA MET A 7 -10.23 3.97 12.21
C MET A 7 -10.62 5.23 11.45
N LYS A 8 -9.85 5.57 10.41
CA LYS A 8 -10.09 6.68 9.48
C LYS A 8 -10.09 6.21 8.02
N TYR A 9 -10.53 7.09 7.13
CA TYR A 9 -10.49 6.86 5.68
C TYR A 9 -9.21 7.44 5.09
N GLY A 10 -8.56 6.68 4.21
CA GLY A 10 -7.33 7.09 3.56
C GLY A 10 -7.57 7.86 2.27
N LEU A 11 -6.72 8.82 1.95
CA LEU A 11 -6.71 9.48 0.66
C LEU A 11 -5.27 9.54 0.15
N ILE A 12 -5.05 9.08 -1.07
CA ILE A 12 -3.69 8.95 -1.61
C ILE A 12 -3.16 10.34 -2.00
N THR A 13 -1.92 10.63 -1.59
CA THR A 13 -1.13 11.74 -2.12
C THR A 13 0.13 11.22 -2.82
N ASN A 14 0.66 12.04 -3.73
CA ASN A 14 1.85 11.72 -4.53
C ASN A 14 2.96 12.72 -4.22
N VAL A 15 3.58 12.60 -3.04
CA VAL A 15 4.79 13.37 -2.73
C VAL A 15 5.98 12.52 -3.16
N MET A 16 6.58 12.84 -4.31
CA MET A 16 7.71 12.08 -4.86
C MET A 16 8.97 12.30 -4.02
N THR A 17 9.16 11.45 -3.00
CA THR A 17 10.25 11.53 -2.02
C THR A 17 11.51 10.76 -2.43
N PHE A 18 11.46 10.00 -3.51
CA PHE A 18 12.56 9.17 -4.02
C PHE A 18 12.81 9.43 -5.50
N GLY A 19 14.02 9.09 -5.95
CA GLY A 19 14.51 9.40 -7.29
C GLY A 19 15.18 10.78 -7.37
N HIS A 20 16.14 10.90 -8.30
CA HIS A 20 16.80 12.18 -8.57
C HIS A 20 15.87 13.07 -9.39
N LEU A 21 14.89 13.69 -8.73
CA LEU A 21 14.15 14.79 -9.35
C LEU A 21 15.14 15.88 -9.75
N THR A 22 15.02 16.35 -10.99
CA THR A 22 15.84 17.43 -11.54
C THR A 22 14.92 18.57 -11.94
N ALA A 23 15.47 19.75 -12.23
CA ALA A 23 14.68 20.88 -12.74
C ALA A 23 13.93 20.55 -14.06
N GLY A 24 14.33 19.49 -14.78
CA GLY A 24 13.62 19.00 -15.97
C GLY A 24 12.51 17.99 -15.68
N SER A 25 12.37 17.51 -14.43
CA SER A 25 11.34 16.56 -14.03
C SER A 25 9.96 17.22 -14.08
N ARG A 26 8.96 16.44 -14.50
CA ARG A 26 7.57 16.88 -14.62
C ARG A 26 6.63 15.89 -13.97
N SER A 27 5.53 16.37 -13.40
CA SER A 27 4.45 15.59 -12.83
C SER A 27 3.27 15.51 -13.80
N ASN A 28 2.56 14.38 -13.78
CA ASN A 28 1.31 14.21 -14.50
C ASN A 28 0.15 14.42 -13.52
N LEU A 29 -0.70 15.41 -13.78
CA LEU A 29 -1.85 15.74 -12.94
C LEU A 29 -2.94 14.67 -12.90
N GLY A 30 -2.86 13.66 -13.78
CA GLY A 30 -3.81 12.56 -13.80
C GLY A 30 -3.87 11.79 -12.48
N ASP A 31 -2.77 11.68 -11.73
CA ASP A 31 -2.80 11.01 -10.43
C ASP A 31 -3.57 11.83 -9.38
N ASP A 32 -3.46 13.17 -9.41
CA ASP A 32 -4.21 14.07 -8.54
C ASP A 32 -5.72 14.06 -8.87
N ILE A 33 -6.07 13.98 -10.16
CA ILE A 33 -7.47 13.83 -10.61
C ILE A 33 -8.09 12.51 -10.11
N GLN A 34 -7.29 11.42 -10.02
CA GLN A 34 -7.76 10.18 -9.40
C GLN A 34 -8.04 10.37 -7.91
N THR A 35 -7.23 11.15 -7.20
CA THR A 35 -7.47 11.52 -5.80
C THR A 35 -8.78 12.30 -5.65
N HIS A 36 -9.08 13.25 -6.54
CA HIS A 36 -10.36 13.98 -6.52
C HIS A 36 -11.56 13.06 -6.77
N ALA A 37 -11.40 12.02 -7.59
CA ALA A 37 -12.46 11.01 -7.78
C ALA A 37 -12.83 10.31 -6.46
N VAL A 38 -11.83 10.01 -5.62
CA VAL A 38 -12.06 9.39 -4.30
C VAL A 38 -12.72 10.38 -3.34
N GLU A 39 -12.38 11.67 -3.40
CA GLU A 39 -13.08 12.71 -2.63
C GLU A 39 -14.56 12.81 -3.03
N HIS A 40 -14.89 12.71 -4.33
CA HIS A 40 -16.28 12.65 -4.77
C HIS A 40 -17.00 11.40 -4.27
N LEU A 41 -16.33 10.25 -4.19
CA LEU A 41 -16.88 9.05 -3.55
C LEU A 41 -17.13 9.28 -2.06
N TYR A 42 -16.21 9.93 -1.34
CA TYR A 42 -16.40 10.26 0.07
C TYR A 42 -17.56 11.23 0.29
N ALA A 43 -17.69 12.25 -0.55
CA ALA A 43 -18.87 13.13 -0.53
C ALA A 43 -20.17 12.36 -0.78
N PHE A 44 -20.17 11.43 -1.75
CA PHE A 44 -21.32 10.54 -2.02
C PHE A 44 -21.67 9.64 -0.82
N MET A 45 -20.67 9.24 -0.04
CA MET A 45 -20.83 8.43 1.18
C MET A 45 -21.21 9.24 2.43
N GLY A 46 -21.19 10.58 2.36
CA GLY A 46 -21.36 11.45 3.52
C GLY A 46 -20.21 11.34 4.53
N ILE A 47 -18.98 11.11 4.05
CA ILE A 47 -17.78 11.08 4.88
C ILE A 47 -17.26 12.52 5.03
N GLU A 48 -17.11 12.96 6.27
CA GLU A 48 -16.65 14.30 6.59
C GLU A 48 -15.12 14.43 6.47
N PRO A 49 -14.58 15.61 6.11
CA PRO A 49 -13.15 15.80 5.89
C PRO A 49 -12.25 15.45 7.09
N ASP A 50 -12.72 15.59 8.33
CA ASP A 50 -11.97 15.28 9.56
C ASP A 50 -11.78 13.77 9.79
N GLN A 51 -12.59 12.95 9.11
CA GLN A 51 -12.49 11.50 9.08
C GLN A 51 -11.46 10.99 8.06
N VAL A 52 -10.92 11.88 7.21
CA VAL A 52 -9.99 11.53 6.12
C VAL A 52 -8.55 11.84 6.53
N VAL A 53 -7.63 10.95 6.18
CA VAL A 53 -6.18 11.10 6.35
C VAL A 53 -5.52 10.98 4.99
N ARG A 54 -4.79 12.01 4.59
CA ARG A 54 -3.93 11.96 3.41
C ARG A 54 -2.66 11.19 3.74
N LEU A 55 -2.34 10.16 2.96
CA LEU A 55 -1.11 9.38 3.08
C LEU A 55 -0.37 9.36 1.75
N ASN A 56 0.92 9.63 1.81
CA ASN A 56 1.81 9.51 0.66
C ASN A 56 1.95 8.03 0.29
N ARG A 57 1.66 7.65 -0.95
CA ARG A 57 1.71 6.24 -1.41
C ARG A 57 3.08 5.59 -1.28
N TYR A 58 4.14 6.39 -1.22
CA TYR A 58 5.51 5.95 -1.09
C TYR A 58 5.97 5.78 0.36
N GLU A 59 5.08 6.10 1.31
CA GLU A 59 5.30 5.97 2.76
C GLU A 59 4.32 4.98 3.40
N PHE A 60 3.65 4.17 2.58
CA PHE A 60 2.68 3.19 3.06
C PHE A 60 3.30 2.10 3.94
N GLN A 61 4.57 1.75 3.70
CA GLN A 61 5.25 0.72 4.48
C GLN A 61 5.64 1.25 5.87
N GLU A 62 5.97 2.54 5.92
CA GLU A 62 6.46 3.28 7.08
C GLU A 62 5.34 3.82 7.97
N TYR A 63 4.09 3.74 7.54
CA TYR A 63 2.96 4.20 8.33
C TYR A 63 2.87 3.44 9.66
N ASP A 64 2.94 4.17 10.77
CA ASP A 64 3.12 3.66 12.13
C ASP A 64 1.81 3.60 12.94
N GLY A 65 0.67 3.88 12.31
CA GLY A 65 -0.62 3.91 13.00
C GLY A 65 -0.85 5.19 13.81
N ARG A 66 -0.07 6.26 13.62
CA ARG A 66 -0.25 7.56 14.33
C ARG A 66 -1.65 8.19 14.21
N HIS A 67 -2.45 7.76 13.24
CA HIS A 67 -3.85 8.17 13.06
C HIS A 67 -4.86 7.01 13.19
N GLY A 68 -4.43 5.89 13.77
CA GLY A 68 -5.20 4.64 13.86
C GLY A 68 -5.10 3.77 12.61
N TYR A 69 -6.06 2.86 12.45
CA TYR A 69 -6.18 2.06 11.23
C TYR A 69 -6.76 2.90 10.09
N ILE A 70 -6.26 2.69 8.86
CA ILE A 70 -6.66 3.46 7.68
C ILE A 70 -7.30 2.53 6.65
N LEU A 71 -8.58 2.75 6.36
CA LEU A 71 -9.23 2.15 5.20
C LEU A 71 -8.80 2.89 3.93
N MET A 72 -8.00 2.26 3.09
CA MET A 72 -7.36 2.92 1.96
C MET A 72 -7.92 2.44 0.61
N PRO A 73 -8.75 3.24 -0.09
CA PRO A 73 -9.04 3.02 -1.51
C PRO A 73 -7.76 2.99 -2.35
N MET A 74 -7.43 1.84 -2.92
CA MET A 74 -6.26 1.64 -3.78
C MET A 74 -6.57 2.08 -5.23
N CYS A 75 -7.05 3.31 -5.39
CA CYS A 75 -7.34 3.93 -6.68
C CYS A 75 -6.07 4.57 -7.25
N GLY A 76 -5.56 4.07 -8.37
CA GLY A 76 -4.30 4.59 -8.90
C GLY A 76 -3.64 3.67 -9.91
N TYR A 77 -2.51 4.11 -10.45
CA TYR A 77 -1.60 3.28 -11.20
C TYR A 77 -0.33 3.01 -10.39
N PHE A 78 -0.01 1.74 -10.18
CA PHE A 78 1.10 1.32 -9.33
C PHE A 78 2.11 0.48 -10.11
N THR A 79 3.36 0.56 -9.67
CA THR A 79 4.45 -0.30 -10.13
C THR A 79 4.96 -1.06 -8.93
N LEU A 80 5.05 -2.38 -9.01
CA LEU A 80 5.57 -3.22 -7.93
C LEU A 80 7.07 -3.47 -8.13
N GLY A 81 7.76 -3.91 -7.06
CA GLY A 81 9.15 -4.35 -7.12
C GLY A 81 10.20 -3.24 -7.31
N ASN A 82 9.83 -1.97 -7.15
CA ASN A 82 10.77 -0.84 -7.16
C ASN A 82 10.41 0.20 -6.08
N ALA A 83 11.12 1.32 -6.05
CA ALA A 83 10.88 2.40 -5.08
C ALA A 83 9.49 3.06 -5.17
N GLN A 84 8.71 2.80 -6.23
CA GLN A 84 7.31 3.25 -6.37
C GLN A 84 6.31 2.24 -5.81
N SER A 85 6.78 1.08 -5.34
CA SER A 85 5.94 -0.01 -4.85
C SER A 85 5.19 0.43 -3.60
N PRO A 86 3.85 0.35 -3.59
CA PRO A 86 3.08 0.54 -2.37
C PRO A 86 3.21 -0.66 -1.43
N LEU A 87 3.76 -1.79 -1.89
CA LEU A 87 3.87 -3.03 -1.12
C LEU A 87 5.28 -3.25 -0.58
N PRO A 88 5.42 -3.85 0.63
CA PRO A 88 4.35 -4.26 1.54
C PRO A 88 3.63 -3.08 2.21
N LEU A 89 2.30 -3.20 2.45
CA LEU A 89 1.58 -2.20 3.23
C LEU A 89 1.88 -2.35 4.73
N SER A 90 1.89 -1.22 5.45
CA SER A 90 1.82 -1.21 6.91
C SER A 90 0.63 -2.03 7.41
N PRO A 91 0.75 -2.76 8.54
CA PRO A 91 -0.37 -3.50 9.14
C PRO A 91 -1.53 -2.59 9.59
N TYR A 92 -1.31 -1.28 9.69
CA TYR A 92 -2.36 -0.29 10.00
C TYR A 92 -3.12 0.20 8.75
N ILE A 93 -2.73 -0.24 7.54
CA ILE A 93 -3.43 0.10 6.29
C ILE A 93 -4.25 -1.12 5.84
N ILE A 94 -5.55 -0.92 5.71
CA ILE A 94 -6.50 -1.90 5.20
C ILE A 94 -6.89 -1.47 3.77
N PRO A 95 -6.34 -2.11 2.72
CA PRO A 95 -6.60 -1.71 1.36
C PRO A 95 -8.00 -2.13 0.89
N VAL A 96 -8.62 -1.30 0.05
CA VAL A 96 -9.85 -1.61 -0.68
C VAL A 96 -9.59 -1.37 -2.16
N TYR A 97 -9.65 -2.44 -2.96
CA TYR A 97 -9.24 -2.40 -4.36
C TYR A 97 -10.40 -2.11 -5.32
N PHE A 98 -10.36 -0.94 -5.95
CA PHE A 98 -11.14 -0.55 -7.12
C PHE A 98 -10.40 0.55 -7.86
N SER A 99 -10.61 0.67 -9.18
CA SER A 99 -9.80 1.53 -10.06
C SER A 99 -8.30 1.27 -9.95
N PHE A 100 -7.92 0.05 -9.58
CA PHE A 100 -6.54 -0.35 -9.35
C PHE A 100 -5.87 -0.75 -10.67
N GLY A 101 -4.81 -0.06 -11.06
CA GLY A 101 -4.02 -0.38 -12.24
C GLY A 101 -2.58 -0.74 -11.87
N LEU A 102 -1.97 -1.62 -12.65
CA LEU A 102 -0.57 -2.02 -12.52
C LEU A 102 0.20 -1.80 -13.81
N SER A 103 1.48 -1.45 -13.70
CA SER A 103 2.38 -1.33 -14.85
C SER A 103 3.00 -2.64 -15.31
N SER A 104 2.99 -3.65 -14.46
CA SER A 104 3.50 -4.98 -14.75
C SER A 104 2.50 -6.05 -14.33
N ASP A 105 2.83 -7.30 -14.65
CA ASP A 105 2.23 -8.46 -14.04
C ASP A 105 2.76 -8.66 -12.61
N VAL A 106 2.02 -9.42 -11.79
CA VAL A 106 2.40 -9.76 -10.42
C VAL A 106 2.89 -11.21 -10.38
N ASP A 107 4.20 -11.40 -10.37
CA ASP A 107 4.82 -12.72 -10.39
C ASP A 107 5.44 -13.11 -9.05
N ASP A 108 5.73 -12.14 -8.19
CA ASP A 108 6.27 -12.40 -6.86
C ASP A 108 5.21 -13.12 -5.98
N PRO A 109 5.52 -14.28 -5.37
CA PRO A 109 4.58 -15.02 -4.54
C PRO A 109 4.07 -14.24 -3.32
N ALA A 110 4.88 -13.37 -2.71
CA ALA A 110 4.49 -12.57 -1.55
C ALA A 110 3.52 -11.45 -1.95
N ASP A 111 3.77 -10.78 -3.09
CA ASP A 111 2.83 -9.80 -3.64
C ASP A 111 1.50 -10.47 -4.04
N LEU A 112 1.57 -11.65 -4.66
CA LEU A 112 0.38 -12.39 -5.05
C LEU A 112 -0.45 -12.85 -3.85
N ASP A 113 0.22 -13.31 -2.79
CA ASP A 113 -0.42 -13.66 -1.52
C ASP A 113 -1.05 -12.44 -0.83
N HIS A 114 -0.42 -11.26 -0.92
CA HIS A 114 -1.04 -10.01 -0.49
C HIS A 114 -2.37 -9.76 -1.20
N PHE A 115 -2.43 -9.85 -2.53
CA PHE A 115 -3.69 -9.64 -3.26
C PHE A 115 -4.74 -10.70 -2.96
N ARG A 116 -4.36 -11.98 -2.81
CA ARG A 116 -5.29 -13.06 -2.42
C ARG A 116 -5.99 -12.78 -1.09
N ARG A 117 -5.27 -12.25 -0.10
CA ARG A 117 -5.83 -11.90 1.22
C ARG A 117 -6.83 -10.74 1.18
N HIS A 118 -6.83 -9.95 0.10
CA HIS A 118 -7.63 -8.73 -0.06
C HIS A 118 -8.63 -8.81 -1.21
N GLU A 119 -8.96 -10.02 -1.66
CA GLU A 119 -9.97 -10.24 -2.69
C GLU A 119 -11.37 -9.72 -2.30
N PRO A 120 -12.19 -9.31 -3.29
CA PRO A 120 -11.87 -9.25 -4.72
C PRO A 120 -11.15 -7.96 -5.13
N ILE A 121 -10.34 -8.03 -6.20
CA ILE A 121 -9.58 -6.89 -6.73
C ILE A 121 -10.35 -6.21 -7.87
N GLY A 122 -10.82 -4.98 -7.64
CA GLY A 122 -11.40 -4.14 -8.69
C GLY A 122 -10.31 -3.45 -9.51
N THR A 123 -10.12 -3.89 -10.76
CA THR A 123 -9.05 -3.41 -11.63
C THR A 123 -9.52 -2.31 -12.57
N ARG A 124 -8.62 -1.38 -12.89
CA ARG A 124 -8.91 -0.28 -13.81
C ARG A 124 -9.07 -0.76 -15.25
N ASP A 125 -8.26 -1.73 -15.67
CA ASP A 125 -8.21 -2.24 -17.03
C ASP A 125 -8.31 -3.76 -17.10
N GLU A 126 -8.65 -4.26 -18.29
CA GLU A 126 -8.90 -5.68 -18.55
C GLU A 126 -7.62 -6.49 -18.48
N ARG A 127 -6.48 -5.93 -18.87
CA ARG A 127 -5.19 -6.63 -18.82
C ARG A 127 -4.89 -7.06 -17.39
N VAL A 128 -4.97 -6.14 -16.44
CA VAL A 128 -4.73 -6.43 -15.02
C VAL A 128 -5.79 -7.38 -14.45
N MET A 129 -7.05 -7.27 -14.89
CA MET A 129 -8.11 -8.22 -14.48
C MET A 129 -7.76 -9.66 -14.90
N GLN A 130 -7.39 -9.86 -16.16
CA GLN A 130 -7.07 -11.18 -16.69
C GLN A 130 -5.79 -11.74 -16.07
N MET A 131 -4.80 -10.88 -15.83
CA MET A 131 -3.56 -11.20 -15.11
C MET A 131 -3.88 -11.79 -13.72
N PHE A 132 -4.73 -11.14 -12.92
CA PHE A 132 -5.12 -11.66 -11.61
C PHE A 132 -5.92 -12.97 -11.70
N ARG A 133 -6.92 -13.03 -12.59
CA ARG A 133 -7.75 -14.23 -12.77
C ARG A 133 -6.93 -15.45 -13.18
N SER A 134 -5.96 -15.27 -14.08
CA SER A 134 -5.05 -16.35 -14.50
C SER A 134 -4.18 -16.90 -13.36
N ARG A 135 -3.99 -16.11 -12.29
CA ARG A 135 -3.21 -16.47 -11.09
C ARG A 135 -4.10 -16.93 -9.92
N GLY A 136 -5.38 -17.17 -10.19
CA GLY A 136 -6.37 -17.61 -9.21
C GLY A 136 -6.81 -16.52 -8.23
N VAL A 137 -6.59 -15.24 -8.56
CA VAL A 137 -7.05 -14.11 -7.74
C VAL A 137 -8.40 -13.62 -8.25
N ALA A 138 -9.39 -13.54 -7.36
CA ALA A 138 -10.71 -13.00 -7.71
C ALA A 138 -10.60 -11.51 -8.08
N ALA A 139 -10.84 -11.19 -9.36
CA ALA A 139 -10.76 -9.83 -9.88
C ALA A 139 -11.92 -9.48 -10.82
N PHE A 140 -12.26 -8.20 -10.90
CA PHE A 140 -13.31 -7.66 -11.77
C PHE A 140 -12.89 -6.31 -12.35
N LEU A 141 -13.37 -6.00 -13.55
CA LEU A 141 -13.16 -4.70 -14.18
C LEU A 141 -14.05 -3.65 -13.49
N SER A 142 -13.44 -2.61 -12.95
CA SER A 142 -14.14 -1.47 -12.34
C SER A 142 -14.02 -0.17 -13.14
N GLY A 143 -13.15 -0.13 -14.17
CA GLY A 143 -12.78 1.13 -14.82
C GLY A 143 -12.07 2.08 -13.86
N CYS A 144 -11.98 3.36 -14.23
CA CYS A 144 -11.45 4.41 -13.34
C CYS A 144 -12.58 5.25 -12.75
N LEU A 145 -12.52 5.52 -11.44
CA LEU A 145 -13.51 6.32 -10.70
C LEU A 145 -13.66 7.75 -11.25
N THR A 146 -12.70 8.25 -12.03
CA THR A 146 -12.78 9.55 -12.70
C THR A 146 -13.95 9.66 -13.68
N ILE A 147 -14.50 8.54 -14.16
CA ILE A 147 -15.76 8.54 -14.96
C ILE A 147 -17.00 8.88 -14.13
N ALA A 148 -16.88 8.93 -12.80
CA ALA A 148 -17.95 9.23 -11.87
C ALA A 148 -17.95 10.69 -11.37
N PHE A 149 -17.18 11.59 -12.00
CA PHE A 149 -17.25 13.01 -11.71
C PHE A 149 -18.70 13.55 -11.87
N PRO A 150 -19.12 14.51 -11.04
CA PRO A 150 -20.46 15.08 -11.10
C PRO A 150 -20.71 15.75 -12.45
N ARG A 151 -21.95 15.67 -12.96
CA ARG A 151 -22.34 16.42 -14.16
C ARG A 151 -22.20 17.93 -13.90
N ARG A 152 -21.70 18.68 -14.88
CA ARG A 152 -21.63 20.15 -14.79
C ARG A 152 -23.04 20.75 -14.65
N GLU A 153 -23.14 21.87 -13.94
CA GLU A 153 -24.43 22.54 -13.71
C GLU A 153 -25.08 23.05 -15.00
N ARG A 154 -24.26 23.56 -15.93
CA ARG A 154 -24.72 24.12 -17.21
C ARG A 154 -23.63 24.05 -18.28
N ALA A 155 -24.05 24.01 -19.54
CA ALA A 155 -23.14 24.21 -20.67
C ALA A 155 -22.81 25.70 -20.85
N PRO A 156 -21.57 26.05 -21.27
CA PRO A 156 -21.20 27.43 -21.54
C PRO A 156 -21.89 27.94 -22.80
N ALA A 157 -22.42 29.18 -22.75
CA ALA A 157 -23.01 29.84 -23.93
C ALA A 157 -21.96 30.24 -24.98
N LYS A 158 -20.72 30.54 -24.53
CA LYS A 158 -19.56 30.87 -25.37
C LYS A 158 -18.35 30.09 -24.84
N GLY A 159 -18.38 28.77 -24.99
CA GLY A 159 -17.31 27.91 -24.50
C GLY A 159 -16.07 27.93 -25.40
N LYS A 160 -15.00 27.33 -24.91
CA LYS A 160 -13.72 27.15 -25.60
C LYS A 160 -13.55 25.72 -26.09
N VAL A 161 -12.72 25.54 -27.10
CA VAL A 161 -12.18 24.24 -27.47
C VAL A 161 -10.88 24.04 -26.70
N PHE A 162 -10.77 23.00 -25.89
CA PHE A 162 -9.51 22.69 -25.20
C PHE A 162 -8.77 21.57 -25.94
N LEU A 163 -7.53 21.85 -26.34
CA LEU A 163 -6.62 20.88 -26.94
C LEU A 163 -5.58 20.49 -25.88
N VAL A 164 -5.76 19.31 -25.27
CA VAL A 164 -4.98 18.89 -24.09
C VAL A 164 -4.04 17.75 -24.44
N ASP A 165 -2.74 18.05 -24.53
CA ASP A 165 -1.68 17.10 -24.90
C ASP A 165 -2.00 16.28 -26.18
N VAL A 166 -2.59 16.92 -27.20
CA VAL A 166 -2.95 16.23 -28.45
C VAL A 166 -1.73 15.99 -29.35
N PRO A 167 -1.70 14.89 -30.13
CA PRO A 167 -0.76 14.71 -31.25
C PRO A 167 -0.77 15.89 -32.22
N GLU A 168 0.38 16.36 -32.70
CA GLU A 168 0.42 17.49 -33.65
C GLU A 168 -0.32 17.15 -34.96
N GLU A 169 -0.26 15.89 -35.40
CA GLU A 169 -0.88 15.44 -36.65
C GLU A 169 -2.41 15.53 -36.61
N VAL A 170 -3.04 15.57 -35.43
CA VAL A 170 -4.50 15.73 -35.37
C VAL A 170 -4.94 17.15 -35.76
N LEU A 171 -4.05 18.15 -35.60
CA LEU A 171 -4.37 19.56 -35.86
C LEU A 171 -4.78 19.80 -37.32
N GLU A 172 -4.21 19.04 -38.26
CA GLU A 172 -4.55 19.09 -39.68
C GLU A 172 -5.98 18.63 -39.98
N HIS A 173 -6.59 17.88 -39.05
CA HIS A 173 -7.94 17.35 -39.18
C HIS A 173 -9.00 18.19 -38.45
N ILE A 174 -8.58 19.14 -37.60
CA ILE A 174 -9.51 19.99 -36.84
C ILE A 174 -10.07 21.10 -37.75
N PRO A 175 -11.40 21.28 -37.81
CA PRO A 175 -12.00 22.42 -38.51
C PRO A 175 -11.43 23.75 -38.02
N ARG A 176 -11.11 24.64 -38.96
CA ARG A 176 -10.48 25.94 -38.66
C ARG A 176 -11.26 26.78 -37.65
N GLU A 177 -12.59 26.72 -37.73
CA GLU A 177 -13.51 27.42 -36.81
C GLU A 177 -13.32 27.00 -35.35
N LEU A 178 -12.97 25.72 -35.10
CA LEU A 178 -12.69 25.20 -33.77
C LEU A 178 -11.29 25.59 -33.31
N LEU A 179 -10.31 25.61 -34.23
CA LEU A 179 -8.93 26.03 -33.94
C LEU A 179 -8.85 27.51 -33.56
N ASP A 180 -9.60 28.38 -34.23
CA ASP A 180 -9.60 29.83 -33.96
C ASP A 180 -10.09 30.17 -32.54
N ASN A 181 -10.84 29.27 -31.91
CA ASN A 181 -11.34 29.36 -30.53
C ASN A 181 -10.70 28.31 -29.58
N ALA A 182 -9.57 27.72 -30.00
CA ALA A 182 -8.89 26.68 -29.24
C ALA A 182 -7.87 27.25 -28.25
N GLU A 183 -7.81 26.64 -27.06
CA GLU A 183 -6.78 26.87 -26.06
C GLU A 183 -5.98 25.57 -25.87
N HIS A 184 -4.65 25.66 -26.02
CA HIS A 184 -3.74 24.55 -25.80
C HIS A 184 -3.37 24.44 -24.33
N LEU A 185 -3.60 23.27 -23.74
CA LEU A 185 -3.32 22.97 -22.34
C LEU A 185 -2.49 21.68 -22.22
N THR A 186 -1.89 21.47 -21.06
CA THR A 186 -1.13 20.26 -20.75
C THR A 186 -1.52 19.72 -19.38
N HIS A 187 -1.38 18.40 -19.18
CA HIS A 187 -1.44 17.77 -17.86
C HIS A 187 -0.05 17.48 -17.28
N VAL A 188 1.01 17.92 -17.96
CA VAL A 188 2.39 17.66 -17.57
C VAL A 188 3.08 18.95 -17.12
N TYR A 189 3.14 19.15 -15.80
CA TYR A 189 3.68 20.37 -15.19
C TYR A 189 5.07 20.13 -14.60
N PRO A 190 6.00 21.10 -14.68
CA PRO A 190 7.29 20.98 -14.02
C PRO A 190 7.12 20.93 -12.50
N TYR A 191 8.05 20.25 -11.84
CA TYR A 191 8.20 20.39 -10.40
C TYR A 191 8.80 21.76 -10.08
N GLU A 192 8.17 22.52 -9.19
CA GLU A 192 8.67 23.83 -8.75
C GLU A 192 9.50 23.73 -7.45
N ARG A 193 9.38 22.61 -6.72
CA ARG A 193 10.13 22.36 -5.49
C ARG A 193 10.82 20.99 -5.55
N ILE A 194 12.14 21.00 -5.34
CA ILE A 194 13.00 19.81 -5.42
C ILE A 194 13.94 19.81 -4.20
N PRO A 195 13.95 18.74 -3.37
CA PRO A 195 13.08 17.56 -3.44
C PRO A 195 11.59 17.94 -3.30
N SER A 196 10.69 17.11 -3.86
CA SER A 196 9.25 17.36 -3.75
C SER A 196 8.82 17.25 -2.29
N ASP A 197 7.91 18.12 -1.88
CA ASP A 197 7.35 18.17 -0.54
C ASP A 197 5.82 18.29 -0.59
N GLN A 198 5.19 18.39 0.58
CA GLN A 198 3.73 18.51 0.65
C GLN A 198 3.20 19.78 -0.04
N GLN A 199 3.94 20.90 0.02
CA GLN A 199 3.51 22.14 -0.63
C GLN A 199 3.47 21.97 -2.15
N GLU A 200 4.42 21.23 -2.71
CA GLU A 200 4.43 20.93 -4.14
C GLU A 200 3.29 19.99 -4.55
N ALA A 201 3.00 18.97 -3.74
CA ALA A 201 1.84 18.12 -3.98
C ALA A 201 0.52 18.90 -3.90
N ASP A 202 0.39 19.82 -2.94
CA ASP A 202 -0.80 20.68 -2.80
C ASP A 202 -0.95 21.64 -3.99
N ARG A 203 0.17 22.17 -4.53
CA ARG A 203 0.17 22.99 -5.75
C ARG A 203 -0.34 22.20 -6.96
N LEU A 204 0.18 20.98 -7.16
CA LEU A 204 -0.25 20.10 -8.26
C LEU A 204 -1.71 19.69 -8.12
N ASP A 205 -2.16 19.33 -6.90
CA ASP A 205 -3.57 19.05 -6.59
C ASP A 205 -4.46 20.24 -6.94
N ALA A 206 -4.08 21.46 -6.56
CA ALA A 206 -4.82 22.68 -6.87
C ALA A 206 -4.89 22.95 -8.39
N LEU A 207 -3.80 22.73 -9.13
CA LEU A 207 -3.79 22.85 -10.60
C LEU A 207 -4.73 21.84 -11.26
N ALA A 208 -4.75 20.59 -10.77
CA ALA A 208 -5.65 19.55 -11.25
C ALA A 208 -7.13 19.92 -11.03
N ARG A 209 -7.46 20.48 -9.84
CA ARG A 209 -8.82 20.98 -9.54
C ARG A 209 -9.22 22.11 -10.48
N GLU A 210 -8.32 23.07 -10.67
CA GLU A 210 -8.59 24.22 -11.53
C GLU A 210 -8.82 23.78 -12.97
N LEU A 211 -8.01 22.87 -13.52
CA LEU A 211 -8.24 22.33 -14.86
C LEU A 211 -9.61 21.63 -14.97
N CYS A 212 -9.98 20.78 -14.01
CA CYS A 212 -11.29 20.13 -14.02
C CYS A 212 -12.43 21.16 -13.99
N ARG A 213 -12.30 22.21 -13.17
CA ARG A 213 -13.26 23.32 -13.10
C ARG A 213 -13.37 24.04 -14.44
N ARG A 214 -12.24 24.38 -15.06
CA ARG A 214 -12.20 25.02 -16.39
C ARG A 214 -12.86 24.17 -17.47
N TYR A 215 -12.62 22.85 -17.47
CA TYR A 215 -13.28 21.96 -18.41
C TYR A 215 -14.81 21.95 -18.22
N ALA A 216 -15.28 21.90 -16.97
CA ALA A 216 -16.71 21.96 -16.67
C ALA A 216 -17.36 23.28 -17.12
N ASP A 217 -16.75 24.40 -16.71
CA ASP A 217 -17.33 25.74 -16.81
C ASP A 217 -17.16 26.37 -18.19
N GLU A 218 -16.01 26.16 -18.84
CA GLU A 218 -15.64 26.82 -20.10
C GLU A 218 -15.70 25.87 -21.30
N GLY A 219 -15.67 24.55 -21.10
CA GLY A 219 -15.52 23.57 -22.18
C GLY A 219 -16.75 23.49 -23.11
N ALA A 220 -16.59 23.92 -24.35
CA ALA A 220 -17.51 23.57 -25.45
C ALA A 220 -17.13 22.22 -26.08
N LEU A 221 -15.83 21.93 -26.18
CA LEU A 221 -15.27 20.68 -26.67
C LEU A 221 -13.90 20.46 -26.02
N VAL A 222 -13.58 19.22 -25.65
CA VAL A 222 -12.25 18.81 -25.20
C VAL A 222 -11.69 17.78 -26.16
N VAL A 223 -10.49 18.00 -26.68
CA VAL A 223 -9.74 17.04 -27.50
C VAL A 223 -8.49 16.67 -26.73
N THR A 224 -8.27 15.38 -26.46
CA THR A 224 -7.16 14.98 -25.59
C THR A 224 -6.62 13.59 -25.87
N SER A 225 -5.34 13.39 -25.53
CA SER A 225 -4.71 12.07 -25.43
C SER A 225 -4.57 11.51 -24.02
N ARG A 226 -5.10 12.23 -23.01
CA ARG A 226 -4.96 11.86 -21.60
C ARG A 226 -6.24 11.21 -21.09
N LEU A 227 -6.12 9.98 -20.59
CA LEU A 227 -7.22 9.26 -19.96
C LEU A 227 -7.90 10.07 -18.85
N HIS A 228 -7.09 10.69 -17.98
CA HIS A 228 -7.60 11.49 -16.85
C HIS A 228 -7.94 12.93 -17.22
N CYS A 229 -7.82 13.33 -18.49
CA CYS A 229 -8.55 14.49 -19.03
C CYS A 229 -9.89 14.03 -19.62
N ALA A 230 -9.86 12.97 -20.44
CA ALA A 230 -11.04 12.48 -21.15
C ALA A 230 -12.15 11.98 -20.20
N ALA A 231 -11.82 11.07 -19.28
CA ALA A 231 -12.79 10.45 -18.40
C ALA A 231 -13.61 11.45 -17.56
N PRO A 232 -12.99 12.40 -16.82
CA PRO A 232 -13.77 13.39 -16.09
C PRO A 232 -14.53 14.35 -17.01
N CYS A 233 -14.01 14.72 -18.19
CA CYS A 233 -14.75 15.58 -19.14
C CYS A 233 -16.02 14.88 -19.66
N ILE A 234 -15.90 13.62 -20.05
CA ILE A 234 -17.04 12.78 -20.46
C ILE A 234 -18.04 12.67 -19.31
N ALA A 235 -17.58 12.40 -18.09
CA ALA A 235 -18.42 12.34 -16.91
C ALA A 235 -19.15 13.67 -16.67
N MET A 236 -18.46 14.80 -16.70
CA MET A 236 -19.06 16.12 -16.48
C MET A 236 -20.07 16.51 -17.57
N GLY A 237 -20.15 15.78 -18.68
CA GLY A 237 -21.05 16.06 -19.80
C GLY A 237 -20.48 17.10 -20.78
N VAL A 238 -19.15 17.16 -20.88
CA VAL A 238 -18.43 17.98 -21.86
C VAL A 238 -18.20 17.13 -23.11
N PRO A 239 -18.59 17.60 -24.32
CA PRO A 239 -18.25 16.92 -25.57
C PRO A 239 -16.74 16.65 -25.61
N THR A 240 -16.34 15.39 -25.83
CA THR A 240 -14.95 14.96 -25.70
C THR A 240 -14.55 14.07 -26.87
N VAL A 241 -13.45 14.42 -27.53
CA VAL A 241 -12.79 13.62 -28.56
C VAL A 241 -11.49 13.07 -27.98
N VAL A 242 -11.32 11.74 -28.04
CA VAL A 242 -10.13 11.06 -27.51
C VAL A 242 -9.24 10.64 -28.66
N VAL A 243 -8.00 11.08 -28.64
CA VAL A 243 -7.00 10.84 -29.70
C VAL A 243 -5.74 10.25 -29.10
N ALA A 244 -5.09 9.32 -29.79
CA ALA A 244 -3.83 8.75 -29.32
C ALA A 244 -2.92 8.39 -30.49
N HIS A 245 -1.61 8.60 -30.35
CA HIS A 245 -0.65 7.98 -31.27
C HIS A 245 -0.64 6.46 -31.12
N ASN A 246 -0.64 5.98 -29.87
CA ASN A 246 -0.70 4.58 -29.52
C ASN A 246 -1.68 4.41 -28.36
N ILE A 247 -2.63 3.49 -28.51
CA ILE A 247 -3.65 3.24 -27.49
C ILE A 247 -3.05 2.31 -26.42
N SER A 248 -2.98 2.81 -25.19
CA SER A 248 -2.63 1.99 -24.03
C SER A 248 -3.84 1.16 -23.59
N ASP A 249 -3.61 -0.09 -23.21
CA ASP A 249 -4.53 -0.99 -22.49
C ASP A 249 -5.32 -0.30 -21.36
N ARG A 250 -4.73 0.71 -20.69
CA ARG A 250 -5.37 1.54 -19.65
C ARG A 250 -6.64 2.25 -20.13
N PHE A 251 -6.81 2.43 -21.44
CA PHE A 251 -7.98 3.03 -22.05
C PHE A 251 -9.10 2.03 -22.38
N ALA A 252 -8.86 0.71 -22.32
CA ALA A 252 -9.80 -0.30 -22.85
C ALA A 252 -11.24 -0.16 -22.32
N TRP A 253 -11.39 0.21 -21.04
CA TRP A 253 -12.72 0.42 -20.44
C TRP A 253 -13.45 1.67 -20.99
N LEU A 254 -12.73 2.64 -21.55
CA LEU A 254 -13.26 3.89 -22.07
C LEU A 254 -13.98 3.70 -23.42
N ASP A 255 -13.60 2.65 -24.17
CA ASP A 255 -14.25 2.26 -25.44
C ASP A 255 -15.75 1.99 -25.29
N ARG A 256 -16.21 1.72 -24.06
CA ARG A 256 -17.63 1.59 -23.74
C ARG A 256 -18.42 2.89 -23.92
N TYR A 257 -17.75 4.04 -23.85
CA TYR A 257 -18.39 5.35 -23.82
C TYR A 257 -18.07 6.20 -25.06
N VAL A 258 -16.85 6.09 -25.59
CA VAL A 258 -16.38 6.89 -26.72
C VAL A 258 -15.42 6.09 -27.59
N LYS A 259 -15.36 6.44 -28.89
CA LYS A 259 -14.33 5.90 -29.79
C LYS A 259 -13.01 6.62 -29.54
N ILE A 260 -11.92 5.86 -29.43
CA ILE A 260 -10.56 6.40 -29.38
C ILE A 260 -10.01 6.43 -30.81
N HIS A 261 -9.58 7.60 -31.26
CA HIS A 261 -9.05 7.78 -32.60
C HIS A 261 -7.52 7.68 -32.60
N THR A 262 -6.97 6.88 -33.50
CA THR A 262 -5.55 6.88 -33.86
C THR A 262 -5.30 7.66 -35.14
N ARG A 263 -4.02 7.85 -35.49
CA ARG A 263 -3.60 8.56 -36.71
C ARG A 263 -4.34 8.10 -37.96
N GLU A 264 -4.59 6.81 -38.11
CA GLU A 264 -5.28 6.20 -39.26
C GLU A 264 -6.77 6.59 -39.32
N THR A 265 -7.34 7.06 -38.21
CA THR A 265 -8.76 7.35 -38.05
C THR A 265 -9.04 8.83 -37.72
N PHE A 266 -8.03 9.71 -37.72
CA PHE A 266 -8.22 11.14 -37.45
C PHE A 266 -9.14 11.80 -38.48
N GLY A 267 -9.06 11.40 -39.76
CA GLY A 267 -9.99 11.86 -40.80
C GLY A 267 -11.44 11.41 -40.62
N GLN A 268 -11.72 10.56 -39.62
CA GLN A 268 -13.06 10.05 -39.30
C GLN A 268 -13.62 10.67 -38.00
N ILE A 269 -12.94 11.65 -37.40
CA ILE A 269 -13.37 12.28 -36.16
C ILE A 269 -14.68 13.04 -36.41
N ASP A 270 -15.67 12.77 -35.56
CA ASP A 270 -16.83 13.64 -35.41
C ASP A 270 -16.47 14.78 -34.45
N TRP A 271 -16.37 16.00 -35.00
CA TRP A 271 -16.02 17.20 -34.25
C TRP A 271 -17.18 17.82 -33.46
N ASN A 272 -18.37 17.20 -33.52
CA ASN A 272 -19.52 17.54 -32.69
C ASN A 272 -20.07 16.27 -32.00
N PRO A 273 -19.26 15.60 -31.17
CA PRO A 273 -19.61 14.29 -30.63
C PRO A 273 -20.80 14.38 -29.68
N SER A 274 -21.67 13.36 -29.72
CA SER A 274 -22.75 13.22 -28.75
C SER A 274 -22.22 13.01 -27.33
N VAL A 275 -22.82 13.68 -26.35
CA VAL A 275 -22.49 13.50 -24.94
C VAL A 275 -23.26 12.28 -24.39
N PRO A 276 -22.57 11.23 -23.91
CA PRO A 276 -23.25 10.07 -23.33
C PRO A 276 -23.93 10.43 -22.00
N ASP A 277 -25.13 9.91 -21.76
CA ASP A 277 -25.78 10.03 -20.44
C ASP A 277 -25.27 8.93 -19.50
N LEU A 278 -24.53 9.33 -18.47
CA LEU A 278 -23.84 8.41 -17.57
C LEU A 278 -24.44 8.37 -16.16
N GLU A 279 -25.47 9.15 -15.84
CA GLU A 279 -25.89 9.36 -14.44
C GLU A 279 -26.34 8.07 -13.71
N GLU A 280 -26.98 7.13 -14.42
CA GLU A 280 -27.30 5.81 -13.86
C GLU A 280 -26.03 4.97 -13.65
N THR A 281 -25.15 4.92 -14.64
CA THR A 281 -23.87 4.20 -14.58
C THR A 281 -22.97 4.74 -13.47
N LYS A 282 -22.88 6.06 -13.30
CA LYS A 282 -22.12 6.69 -12.22
C LYS A 282 -22.65 6.29 -10.85
N ARG A 283 -23.98 6.32 -10.65
CA ARG A 283 -24.61 5.87 -9.40
C ARG A 283 -24.34 4.41 -9.12
N MET A 284 -24.33 3.57 -10.15
CA MET A 284 -23.96 2.16 -10.03
C MET A 284 -22.50 1.99 -9.58
N ILE A 285 -21.55 2.69 -10.22
CA ILE A 285 -20.11 2.63 -9.91
C ILE A 285 -19.84 3.16 -8.49
N LEU A 286 -20.34 4.36 -8.16
CA LEU A 286 -20.18 4.97 -6.83
C LEU A 286 -20.83 4.10 -5.76
N GLY A 287 -22.04 3.57 -6.01
CA GLY A 287 -22.73 2.68 -5.09
C GLY A 287 -21.96 1.37 -4.85
N ALA A 288 -21.33 0.80 -5.88
CA ALA A 288 -20.50 -0.39 -5.74
C ALA A 288 -19.21 -0.11 -4.95
N ALA A 289 -18.51 0.98 -5.27
CA ALA A 289 -17.30 1.39 -4.55
C ALA A 289 -17.61 1.72 -3.07
N ALA A 290 -18.67 2.47 -2.81
CA ALA A 290 -19.14 2.80 -1.46
C ALA A 290 -19.45 1.54 -0.64
N LYS A 291 -20.11 0.55 -1.25
CA LYS A 291 -20.38 -0.75 -0.60
C LYS A 291 -19.10 -1.51 -0.25
N GLN A 292 -18.07 -1.48 -1.11
CA GLN A 292 -16.79 -2.11 -0.82
C GLN A 292 -16.11 -1.46 0.40
N VAL A 293 -16.06 -0.12 0.42
CA VAL A 293 -15.50 0.63 1.56
C VAL A 293 -16.31 0.38 2.83
N ALA A 294 -17.63 0.42 2.76
CA ALA A 294 -18.52 0.20 3.90
C ALA A 294 -18.37 -1.22 4.48
N ARG A 295 -18.27 -2.26 3.64
CA ARG A 295 -18.04 -3.64 4.09
C ARG A 295 -16.68 -3.81 4.76
N ALA A 296 -15.64 -3.19 4.21
CA ALA A 296 -14.33 -3.19 4.86
C ALA A 296 -14.39 -2.52 6.24
N ARG A 297 -15.10 -1.39 6.35
CA ARG A 297 -15.33 -0.71 7.63
C ARG A 297 -16.09 -1.57 8.63
N GLU A 298 -17.22 -2.16 8.21
CA GLU A 298 -18.04 -3.03 9.05
C GLU A 298 -17.22 -4.20 9.60
N ARG A 299 -16.36 -4.79 8.77
CA ARG A 299 -15.47 -5.88 9.17
C ARG A 299 -14.39 -5.44 10.17
N TRP A 300 -13.73 -4.31 9.94
CA TRP A 300 -12.49 -3.98 10.64
C TRP A 300 -12.64 -2.95 11.76
N ALA A 301 -13.60 -2.03 11.68
CA ALA A 301 -13.74 -0.94 12.66
C ALA A 301 -13.95 -1.43 14.10
N PRO A 302 -14.79 -2.45 14.39
CA PRO A 302 -14.96 -2.94 15.76
C PRO A 302 -13.65 -3.50 16.35
N TRP A 303 -12.86 -4.21 15.54
CA TRP A 303 -11.58 -4.77 15.97
C TRP A 303 -10.53 -3.69 16.16
N ALA A 304 -10.48 -2.70 15.26
CA ALA A 304 -9.59 -1.56 15.39
C ALA A 304 -9.86 -0.76 16.68
N GLU A 305 -11.13 -0.63 17.07
CA GLU A 305 -11.53 0.03 18.31
C GLU A 305 -11.09 -0.74 19.56
N ILE A 306 -11.32 -2.06 19.58
CA ILE A 306 -10.85 -2.94 20.66
C ILE A 306 -9.31 -2.93 20.75
N SER A 307 -8.61 -3.01 19.61
CA SER A 307 -7.15 -2.97 19.54
C SER A 307 -6.63 -1.66 20.10
N ALA A 308 -7.16 -0.52 19.62
CA ALA A 308 -6.78 0.81 20.09
C ALA A 308 -7.02 0.99 21.60
N PHE A 309 -8.13 0.46 22.13
CA PHE A 309 -8.41 0.48 23.57
C PHE A 309 -7.32 -0.25 24.38
N TYR A 310 -6.94 -1.47 23.99
CA TYR A 310 -5.93 -2.25 24.71
C TYR A 310 -4.49 -1.80 24.45
N GLU A 311 -4.21 -1.19 23.31
CA GLU A 311 -2.90 -0.64 22.97
C GLU A 311 -2.64 0.73 23.62
N SER A 312 -3.71 1.48 23.94
CA SER A 312 -3.63 2.76 24.64
C SER A 312 -3.31 2.56 26.12
N ARG A 313 -2.07 2.20 26.42
CA ARG A 313 -1.59 1.93 27.77
C ARG A 313 -0.12 2.27 27.94
N GLU A 314 0.27 2.47 29.19
CA GLU A 314 1.68 2.42 29.57
C GLU A 314 2.13 0.94 29.62
N PRO A 315 3.09 0.52 28.80
CA PRO A 315 3.52 -0.86 28.82
C PRO A 315 4.33 -1.18 30.08
N SER A 316 3.95 -2.25 30.78
CA SER A 316 4.79 -2.82 31.83
C SER A 316 6.09 -3.36 31.23
N HIS A 317 7.16 -3.40 32.03
CA HIS A 317 8.42 -4.04 31.67
C HIS A 317 8.28 -5.57 31.71
N TYR A 318 7.72 -6.16 30.66
CA TYR A 318 7.52 -7.60 30.58
C TYR A 318 8.85 -8.34 30.58
N ASN A 319 8.93 -9.43 31.37
CA ASN A 319 10.14 -10.24 31.54
C ASN A 319 11.36 -9.44 32.05
N HIS A 320 11.17 -8.34 32.79
CA HIS A 320 12.29 -7.47 33.21
C HIS A 320 13.44 -8.22 33.92
N MET A 321 13.13 -9.25 34.73
CA MET A 321 14.16 -10.03 35.43
C MET A 321 15.06 -10.78 34.43
N MET A 322 14.46 -11.34 33.37
CA MET A 322 15.18 -12.01 32.30
C MET A 322 16.08 -11.03 31.56
N THR A 323 15.53 -9.87 31.20
CA THR A 323 16.27 -8.82 30.52
C THR A 323 17.48 -8.37 31.34
N GLN A 324 17.29 -8.06 32.63
CA GLN A 324 18.38 -7.65 33.53
C GLN A 324 19.45 -8.73 33.66
N ALA A 325 19.07 -10.00 33.76
CA ALA A 325 20.01 -11.09 33.88
C ALA A 325 20.82 -11.31 32.60
N LEU A 326 20.18 -11.19 31.43
CA LEU A 326 20.87 -11.27 30.13
C LEU A 326 21.84 -10.09 29.94
N GLU A 327 21.48 -8.89 30.37
CA GLU A 327 22.34 -7.70 30.32
C GLU A 327 23.58 -7.82 31.21
N GLN A 328 23.47 -8.45 32.38
CA GLN A 328 24.61 -8.69 33.27
C GLN A 328 25.56 -9.75 32.73
N LEU A 329 25.00 -10.81 32.16
CA LEU A 329 25.75 -11.97 31.70
C LEU A 329 26.48 -11.72 30.38
N ILE A 330 25.83 -10.99 29.48
CA ILE A 330 26.34 -10.79 28.14
C ILE A 330 27.00 -9.41 28.11
N PRO A 331 28.35 -9.32 28.17
CA PRO A 331 29.05 -8.05 28.31
C PRO A 331 28.65 -7.07 27.20
N PRO A 332 28.65 -5.75 27.48
CA PRO A 332 28.28 -4.73 26.51
C PRO A 332 29.07 -4.90 25.21
N GLY A 333 28.39 -5.25 24.12
CA GLY A 333 29.01 -5.54 22.83
C GLY A 333 27.95 -5.79 21.75
N ARG A 334 28.26 -5.42 20.50
CA ARG A 334 27.33 -5.54 19.36
C ARG A 334 27.40 -6.88 18.62
N ALA A 335 28.28 -7.81 19.02
CA ALA A 335 28.49 -9.05 18.27
C ALA A 335 27.31 -10.02 18.46
N PRO A 336 26.64 -10.48 17.39
CA PRO A 336 25.60 -11.51 17.49
C PRO A 336 26.02 -12.77 18.25
N LEU A 337 25.08 -13.43 18.93
CA LEU A 337 25.32 -14.72 19.58
C LEU A 337 24.69 -15.85 18.78
N ARG A 338 25.40 -16.97 18.65
CA ARG A 338 24.78 -18.26 18.32
C ARG A 338 24.39 -18.94 19.61
N PHE A 339 23.15 -19.35 19.75
CA PHE A 339 22.67 -19.95 20.98
C PHE A 339 21.70 -21.11 20.75
N ALA A 340 21.58 -21.96 21.77
CA ALA A 340 20.58 -23.00 21.90
C ALA A 340 19.90 -22.87 23.26
N PHE A 341 18.69 -23.41 23.40
CA PHE A 341 18.07 -23.54 24.70
C PHE A 341 17.66 -24.99 24.97
N TRP A 342 17.76 -25.38 26.24
CA TRP A 342 17.36 -26.68 26.74
C TRP A 342 15.92 -26.63 27.26
N GLY A 343 15.04 -27.36 26.57
CA GLY A 343 13.62 -27.48 26.84
C GLY A 343 12.80 -26.81 25.74
N ALA A 344 12.11 -27.63 24.94
CA ALA A 344 11.24 -27.16 23.86
C ALA A 344 9.92 -26.61 24.44
N ASN A 345 9.97 -25.40 24.98
CA ASN A 345 8.87 -24.79 25.73
C ASN A 345 8.75 -23.28 25.49
N THR A 346 7.72 -22.68 26.09
CA THR A 346 7.42 -21.24 25.97
C THR A 346 8.51 -20.34 26.54
N HIS A 347 9.28 -20.83 27.50
CA HIS A 347 10.36 -20.08 28.14
C HIS A 347 11.57 -19.93 27.24
N GLY A 348 11.99 -20.99 26.55
CA GLY A 348 13.04 -20.92 25.52
C GLY A 348 12.65 -19.97 24.38
N VAL A 349 11.37 -19.97 23.99
CA VAL A 349 10.83 -19.01 23.01
C VAL A 349 10.93 -17.57 23.52
N ARG A 350 10.61 -17.30 24.80
CA ARG A 350 10.73 -15.96 25.40
C ARG A 350 12.18 -15.49 25.45
N LEU A 351 13.11 -16.38 25.84
CA LEU A 351 14.54 -16.12 25.82
C LEU A 351 15.00 -15.72 24.41
N SER A 352 14.62 -16.50 23.39
CA SER A 352 15.00 -16.21 22.01
C SER A 352 14.52 -14.83 21.56
N ARG A 353 13.32 -14.41 21.97
CA ARG A 353 12.80 -13.06 21.69
C ARG A 353 13.57 -11.97 22.43
N ALA A 354 13.87 -12.18 23.72
CA ALA A 354 14.63 -11.25 24.53
C ALA A 354 16.06 -11.05 23.98
N LEU A 355 16.74 -12.13 23.59
CA LEU A 355 18.07 -12.09 22.97
C LEU A 355 18.06 -11.36 21.62
N ALA A 356 17.05 -11.59 20.78
CA ALA A 356 16.92 -10.88 19.51
C ALA A 356 16.74 -9.37 19.69
N GLN A 357 16.06 -8.94 20.75
CA GLN A 357 15.89 -7.52 21.10
C GLN A 357 17.16 -6.91 21.70
N LEU A 358 17.78 -7.58 22.67
CA LEU A 358 18.99 -7.10 23.35
C LEU A 358 20.22 -7.11 22.45
N ARG A 359 20.30 -8.08 21.53
CA ARG A 359 21.44 -8.30 20.65
C ARG A 359 20.97 -8.72 19.25
N PRO A 360 20.55 -7.75 18.43
CA PRO A 360 20.08 -7.99 17.06
C PRO A 360 21.08 -8.83 16.25
N GLY A 361 20.55 -9.79 15.49
CA GLY A 361 21.34 -10.75 14.71
C GLY A 361 21.71 -12.04 15.45
N SER A 362 21.43 -12.14 16.75
CA SER A 362 21.62 -13.41 17.48
C SER A 362 20.72 -14.51 16.92
N GLU A 363 21.27 -15.70 16.77
CA GLU A 363 20.68 -16.83 16.06
C GLU A 363 20.44 -18.01 17.00
N LEU A 364 19.18 -18.47 17.08
CA LEU A 364 18.85 -19.76 17.65
C LEU A 364 19.29 -20.85 16.65
N VAL A 365 20.19 -21.75 17.03
CA VAL A 365 20.73 -22.79 16.12
C VAL A 365 20.20 -24.19 16.40
N ALA A 366 19.74 -24.45 17.63
CA ALA A 366 19.20 -25.74 18.04
C ALA A 366 18.33 -25.62 19.30
N VAL A 367 17.50 -26.63 19.54
CA VAL A 367 16.80 -26.83 20.82
C VAL A 367 17.21 -28.18 21.39
N VAL A 368 17.70 -28.19 22.63
CA VAL A 368 18.06 -29.43 23.33
C VAL A 368 16.82 -29.92 24.07
N ASP A 369 16.33 -31.12 23.76
CA ASP A 369 15.19 -31.70 24.48
C ASP A 369 15.27 -33.23 24.43
N GLU A 370 15.09 -33.90 25.56
CA GLU A 370 15.20 -35.37 25.67
C GLU A 370 13.91 -36.10 25.27
N TYR A 371 12.76 -35.43 25.38
CA TYR A 371 11.46 -36.08 25.32
C TYR A 371 10.69 -35.73 24.06
N LEU A 372 10.89 -34.53 23.50
CA LEU A 372 10.22 -34.09 22.31
C LEU A 372 10.50 -35.06 21.15
N GLN A 373 9.42 -35.58 20.57
CA GLN A 373 9.43 -36.48 19.40
C GLN A 373 9.16 -35.69 18.12
N ALA A 374 9.93 -34.63 17.90
CA ALA A 374 9.87 -33.81 16.69
C ALA A 374 11.29 -33.47 16.26
N GLU A 375 11.54 -33.46 14.95
CA GLU A 375 12.87 -33.14 14.40
C GLU A 375 13.21 -31.65 14.52
N ARG A 376 12.19 -30.78 14.65
CA ARG A 376 12.36 -29.33 14.68
C ARG A 376 11.45 -28.66 15.71
N PHE A 377 11.93 -27.58 16.30
CA PHE A 377 11.19 -26.65 17.15
C PHE A 377 11.64 -25.22 16.82
N CYS A 378 10.74 -24.24 16.75
CA CYS A 378 11.09 -22.88 16.31
C CYS A 378 11.88 -22.81 14.99
N ALA A 379 11.57 -23.72 14.06
CA ALA A 379 12.28 -23.88 12.79
C ALA A 379 13.78 -24.19 12.90
N VAL A 380 14.28 -24.68 14.05
CA VAL A 380 15.65 -25.18 14.23
C VAL A 380 15.63 -26.66 14.61
N PRO A 381 16.72 -27.43 14.40
CA PRO A 381 16.76 -28.84 14.78
C PRO A 381 16.58 -29.02 16.30
N VAL A 382 15.83 -30.05 16.66
CA VAL A 382 15.79 -30.58 18.04
C VAL A 382 16.89 -31.62 18.16
N VAL A 383 17.73 -31.48 19.19
CA VAL A 383 18.85 -32.38 19.46
C VAL A 383 18.74 -32.93 20.88
N ARG A 384 19.42 -34.04 21.15
CA ARG A 384 19.54 -34.61 22.51
C ARG A 384 20.78 -34.03 23.20
N SER A 385 20.94 -34.34 24.48
CA SER A 385 22.04 -33.84 25.31
C SER A 385 23.42 -34.28 24.82
N ASP A 386 23.50 -35.36 24.04
CA ASP A 386 24.72 -35.81 23.37
C ASP A 386 25.30 -34.77 22.37
N ALA A 387 24.49 -33.82 21.90
CA ALA A 387 24.92 -32.77 20.98
C ALA A 387 25.62 -31.58 21.68
N LEU A 388 25.60 -31.49 23.02
CA LEU A 388 26.13 -30.34 23.75
C LEU A 388 27.62 -30.12 23.50
N GLU A 389 28.40 -31.19 23.42
CA GLU A 389 29.85 -31.08 23.17
C GLU A 389 30.12 -30.45 21.78
N ARG A 390 29.35 -30.85 20.77
CA ARG A 390 29.41 -30.25 19.43
C ARG A 390 29.02 -28.78 19.48
N LEU A 391 27.90 -28.45 20.10
CA LEU A 391 27.42 -27.06 20.22
C LEU A 391 28.47 -26.16 20.88
N ARG A 392 29.10 -26.64 21.96
CA ARG A 392 30.18 -25.92 22.65
C ARG A 392 31.39 -25.68 21.74
N ARG A 393 31.84 -26.70 20.99
CA ARG A 393 32.95 -26.55 20.02
C ARG A 393 32.64 -25.55 18.91
N GLU A 394 31.37 -25.40 18.55
CA GLU A 394 30.89 -24.42 17.57
C GLU A 394 30.71 -23.00 18.15
N GLY A 395 31.00 -22.79 19.43
CA GLY A 395 30.81 -21.50 20.11
C GLY A 395 29.34 -21.14 20.34
N VAL A 396 28.48 -22.16 20.49
CA VAL A 396 27.05 -21.98 20.76
C VAL A 396 26.81 -21.93 22.26
N TYR A 397 26.18 -20.85 22.71
CA TYR A 397 25.76 -20.67 24.09
C TYR A 397 24.52 -21.51 24.39
N VAL A 398 24.54 -22.34 25.44
CA VAL A 398 23.37 -23.16 25.81
C VAL A 398 22.69 -22.59 27.05
N PHE A 399 21.40 -22.29 26.94
CA PHE A 399 20.60 -21.78 28.04
C PHE A 399 19.62 -22.84 28.56
N ILE A 400 19.60 -23.12 29.86
CA ILE A 400 18.60 -24.04 30.42
C ILE A 400 17.29 -23.28 30.64
N SER A 401 16.27 -23.56 29.82
CA SER A 401 14.95 -22.92 29.88
C SER A 401 13.85 -23.87 30.35
N THR A 402 14.18 -24.97 31.03
CA THR A 402 13.23 -25.97 31.54
C THR A 402 13.25 -26.02 33.07
N TYR A 403 12.07 -26.08 33.69
CA TYR A 403 11.95 -26.31 35.14
C TYR A 403 11.99 -27.82 35.45
N ALA A 404 11.15 -28.63 34.79
CA ALA A 404 11.05 -30.06 35.05
C ALA A 404 12.32 -30.84 34.64
N GLY A 405 13.00 -30.41 33.57
CA GLY A 405 14.25 -31.02 33.10
C GLY A 405 15.50 -30.42 33.74
N ARG A 406 15.34 -29.51 34.71
CA ARG A 406 16.45 -28.69 35.23
C ARG A 406 17.52 -29.54 35.89
N GLU A 407 17.14 -30.37 36.87
CA GLU A 407 18.10 -31.17 37.62
C GLU A 407 18.87 -32.11 36.70
N TYR A 408 18.19 -32.66 35.69
CA TYR A 408 18.81 -33.49 34.67
C TYR A 408 19.83 -32.70 33.84
N ALA A 409 19.44 -31.53 33.31
CA ALA A 409 20.33 -30.67 32.54
C ALA A 409 21.56 -30.22 33.35
N GLU A 410 21.37 -29.79 34.60
CA GLU A 410 22.45 -29.37 35.49
C GLU A 410 23.39 -30.53 35.85
N SER A 411 22.85 -31.73 36.08
CA SER A 411 23.67 -32.91 36.36
C SER A 411 24.51 -33.28 35.14
N HIS A 412 23.92 -33.23 33.95
CA HIS A 412 24.62 -33.53 32.71
C HIS A 412 25.71 -32.49 32.37
N LEU A 413 25.45 -31.19 32.60
CA LEU A 413 26.48 -30.16 32.44
C LEU A 413 27.63 -30.30 33.44
N ARG A 414 27.32 -30.69 34.69
CA ARG A 414 28.33 -31.01 35.72
C ARG A 414 29.22 -32.18 35.30
N GLU A 415 28.62 -33.27 34.84
CA GLU A 415 29.34 -34.45 34.36
C GLU A 415 30.23 -34.13 33.15
N ALA A 416 29.79 -33.23 32.27
CA ALA A 416 30.55 -32.77 31.12
C ALA A 416 31.68 -31.77 31.45
N GLY A 417 31.88 -31.42 32.73
CA GLY A 417 32.88 -30.44 33.17
C GLY A 417 32.60 -29.03 32.63
N VAL A 418 31.33 -28.72 32.38
CA VAL A 418 30.87 -27.43 31.87
C VAL A 418 30.52 -26.53 33.06
N GLU A 419 31.20 -25.40 33.17
CA GLU A 419 30.82 -24.35 34.13
C GLU A 419 29.42 -23.88 33.78
N HIS A 420 28.53 -23.84 34.78
CA HIS A 420 27.15 -23.37 34.67
C HIS A 420 26.80 -22.63 35.96
N GLY A 421 25.82 -21.73 35.89
CA GLY A 421 25.42 -20.87 37.00
C GLY A 421 23.91 -20.66 37.06
N CYS A 422 23.44 -19.75 37.90
CA CYS A 422 22.05 -19.27 37.90
C CYS A 422 22.06 -17.81 37.46
N LEU A 423 21.31 -17.46 36.42
CA LEU A 423 21.23 -16.06 35.94
C LEU A 423 20.24 -15.25 36.76
N PHE A 424 19.09 -15.83 37.05
CA PHE A 424 18.10 -15.29 37.95
C PHE A 424 17.14 -16.41 38.35
N HIS A 425 16.56 -16.30 39.53
CA HIS A 425 15.60 -17.27 40.02
C HIS A 425 14.19 -16.67 39.93
N ASP A 426 13.43 -17.06 38.92
CA ASP A 426 11.97 -17.07 39.02
C ASP A 426 11.51 -18.52 39.23
N LEU A 427 10.36 -18.73 39.88
CA LEU A 427 9.82 -20.08 40.18
C LEU A 427 9.57 -20.93 38.92
N LEU A 428 9.76 -20.38 37.72
CA LEU A 428 9.44 -20.98 36.44
C LEU A 428 10.66 -21.21 35.53
N THR A 429 11.81 -20.53 35.71
CA THR A 429 12.74 -20.38 34.57
C THR A 429 14.13 -19.78 34.83
N PHE A 430 15.15 -20.42 34.21
CA PHE A 430 16.52 -19.98 33.90
C PHE A 430 17.66 -20.27 34.88
N HIS A 431 18.62 -21.07 34.39
CA HIS A 431 19.97 -21.23 34.93
C HIS A 431 20.98 -21.17 33.75
N ALA A 432 22.14 -20.56 34.02
CA ALA A 432 23.15 -19.98 33.14
C ALA A 432 23.92 -20.91 32.19
N LEU A 433 24.65 -20.21 31.32
CA LEU A 433 25.50 -20.58 30.19
C LEU A 433 26.55 -21.67 30.40
N SER A 434 26.96 -22.25 29.26
CA SER A 434 28.38 -22.38 28.87
C SER A 434 28.74 -21.32 27.83
#